data_AF-A0A2S0MH18-F1
#
_entry.id   AF-A0A2S0MH18-F1
#
_cell.length_a   1.000
_cell.length_b   1.000
_cell.length_c   1.000
_cell.angle_alpha   90.00
_cell.angle_beta   90.00
_cell.angle_gamma   90.00
#
_symmetry.space_group_name_H-M   'P 1'
#
loop_
_entity.id
_entity.type
_entity.pdbx_description
1 polymer ?
#
loop_
_entity_poly.entity_id
_entity_poly.type
_entity_poly.pdbx_seq_one_letter_code
_entity_poly.pdbx_strand_id
1 'polypeptide(L)'
;MKACATIQLSQQEHLCLQRHLAVLQARVSEQMATLAEAQALAEARAATAECRCHALERALIRERARAVLACTRWSWGLGGPPPHDLPAPRGTGAEQTPLVSATDVLCQTGCQGHAHPWLDADGACRLTGGECTRVGAPARVAAGEDEHARD
;
A
#
# COMPACT_ATOMS: atom_id res chain seq x y z
N MET A 1 -46.44 -25.32 -67.76
CA MET A 1 -46.02 -26.29 -66.71
C MET A 1 -44.58 -26.10 -66.23
N LYS A 2 -43.58 -25.79 -67.09
CA LYS A 2 -42.17 -25.64 -66.67
C LYS A 2 -41.88 -24.56 -65.60
N ALA A 3 -42.58 -23.41 -65.65
CA ALA A 3 -42.36 -22.32 -64.70
C ALA A 3 -42.79 -22.63 -63.25
N CYS A 4 -43.75 -23.54 -63.05
CA CYS A 4 -44.17 -23.94 -61.70
C CYS A 4 -43.08 -24.77 -61.01
N ALA A 5 -42.43 -25.67 -61.75
CA ALA A 5 -41.36 -26.52 -61.23
C ALA A 5 -40.11 -25.73 -60.82
N THR A 6 -39.74 -24.68 -61.56
CA THR A 6 -38.59 -23.81 -61.20
C THR A 6 -38.83 -23.00 -59.93
N ILE A 7 -40.07 -22.53 -59.71
CA ILE A 7 -40.43 -21.81 -58.48
C ILE A 7 -40.39 -22.76 -57.28
N GLN A 8 -40.91 -23.98 -57.43
CA GLN A 8 -40.88 -24.99 -56.37
C GLN A 8 -39.45 -25.41 -56.00
N LEU A 9 -38.57 -25.57 -56.99
CA LEU A 9 -37.15 -25.89 -56.76
C LEU A 9 -36.45 -24.77 -55.99
N SER A 10 -36.62 -23.51 -56.39
CA SER A 10 -36.03 -22.35 -55.71
C SER A 10 -36.52 -22.21 -54.26
N GLN A 11 -37.82 -22.47 -54.00
CA GLN A 11 -38.36 -22.47 -52.63
C GLN A 11 -37.74 -23.57 -51.77
N GLN A 12 -37.55 -24.77 -52.32
CA GLN A 12 -36.93 -25.88 -51.61
C GLN A 12 -35.46 -25.60 -51.25
N GLU A 13 -34.70 -25.02 -52.18
CA GLU A 13 -33.32 -24.58 -51.94
C GLU A 13 -33.26 -23.51 -50.85
N HIS A 14 -34.16 -22.51 -50.91
CA HIS A 14 -34.22 -21.47 -49.90
C HIS A 14 -34.48 -22.02 -48.49
N LEU A 15 -35.43 -22.94 -48.34
CA LEU A 15 -35.70 -23.63 -47.07
C LEU A 15 -34.53 -24.50 -46.61
N CYS A 16 -33.79 -25.11 -47.55
CA CYS A 16 -32.57 -25.84 -47.23
C CYS A 16 -31.51 -24.91 -46.63
N LEU A 17 -31.26 -23.78 -47.28
CA LEU A 17 -30.29 -22.78 -46.81
C LEU A 17 -30.70 -22.17 -45.47
N GLN A 18 -31.98 -21.82 -45.29
CA GLN A 18 -32.49 -21.30 -44.02
C GLN A 18 -32.27 -22.28 -42.86
N ARG A 19 -32.56 -23.58 -43.07
CA ARG A 19 -32.30 -24.61 -42.06
C ARG A 19 -30.81 -24.75 -41.76
N HIS A 20 -29.98 -24.73 -42.79
CA HIS A 20 -28.53 -24.81 -42.61
C HIS A 20 -27.98 -23.62 -41.82
N LEU A 21 -28.41 -22.40 -42.16
CA LEU A 21 -28.03 -21.18 -41.44
C LEU A 21 -28.51 -21.20 -40.00
N ALA A 22 -29.73 -21.67 -39.72
CA ALA A 22 -30.25 -21.80 -38.36
C ALA A 22 -29.38 -22.76 -37.51
N VAL A 23 -28.93 -23.88 -38.08
CA VAL A 23 -28.03 -24.83 -37.41
C VAL A 23 -26.66 -24.19 -37.14
N LEU A 24 -26.10 -23.46 -38.10
CA LEU A 24 -24.83 -22.76 -37.91
C LEU A 24 -24.95 -21.67 -36.84
N GLN A 25 -26.02 -20.88 -36.88
CA GLN A 25 -26.29 -19.83 -35.90
C GLN A 25 -26.42 -20.44 -34.50
N ALA A 26 -27.16 -21.54 -34.34
CA ALA A 26 -27.29 -22.22 -33.05
C ALA A 26 -25.93 -22.68 -32.51
N ARG A 27 -25.10 -23.28 -33.36
CA ARG A 27 -23.75 -23.73 -32.97
C ARG A 27 -22.85 -22.57 -32.57
N VAL A 28 -22.87 -21.48 -33.33
CA VAL A 28 -22.07 -20.29 -33.00
C VAL A 28 -22.54 -19.68 -31.69
N SER A 29 -23.86 -19.59 -31.46
CA SER A 29 -24.42 -19.10 -30.20
C SER A 29 -24.01 -19.97 -29.02
N GLU A 30 -24.03 -21.30 -29.16
CA GLU A 30 -23.55 -22.24 -28.13
C GLU A 30 -22.05 -22.03 -27.86
N GLN A 31 -21.23 -21.93 -28.90
CA GLN A 31 -19.79 -21.67 -28.75
C GLN A 31 -19.53 -20.33 -28.06
N MET A 32 -20.24 -19.27 -28.42
CA MET A 32 -20.13 -17.97 -27.75
C MET A 32 -20.51 -18.04 -26.27
N ALA A 33 -21.57 -18.78 -25.93
CA ALA A 33 -21.98 -18.97 -24.55
C ALA A 33 -20.89 -19.70 -23.74
N THR A 34 -20.34 -20.80 -24.27
CA THR A 34 -19.24 -21.53 -23.59
C THR A 34 -17.99 -20.68 -23.38
N LEU A 35 -17.64 -19.82 -24.35
CA LEU A 35 -16.51 -18.90 -24.23
C LEU A 35 -16.78 -17.81 -23.18
N ALA A 36 -17.99 -17.26 -23.15
CA ALA A 36 -18.37 -16.25 -22.15
C ALA A 36 -18.32 -16.82 -20.73
N GLU A 37 -18.79 -18.05 -20.52
CA GLU A 37 -18.69 -18.74 -19.23
C GLU A 37 -17.24 -18.98 -18.81
N ALA A 38 -16.38 -19.44 -19.73
CA ALA A 38 -14.97 -19.65 -19.47
C ALA A 38 -14.24 -18.33 -19.14
N GLN A 39 -14.58 -17.25 -19.82
CA GLN A 39 -14.04 -15.91 -19.56
C GLN A 39 -14.45 -15.40 -18.17
N ALA A 40 -15.74 -15.46 -17.83
CA ALA A 40 -16.22 -15.03 -16.52
C ALA A 40 -15.54 -15.78 -15.36
N LEU A 41 -15.32 -17.09 -15.54
CA LEU A 41 -14.61 -17.91 -14.57
C LEU A 41 -13.12 -17.57 -14.48
N ALA A 42 -12.47 -17.23 -15.60
CA ALA A 42 -11.09 -16.77 -15.61
C ALA A 42 -10.94 -15.41 -14.90
N GLU A 43 -11.85 -14.46 -15.16
CA GLU A 43 -11.88 -13.15 -14.52
C GLU A 43 -12.09 -13.26 -13.00
N ALA A 44 -13.01 -14.12 -12.55
CA ALA A 44 -13.23 -14.36 -11.13
C ALA A 44 -11.98 -14.93 -10.42
N ARG A 45 -11.24 -15.82 -11.10
CA ARG A 45 -9.96 -16.35 -10.59
C ARG A 45 -8.88 -15.25 -10.53
N ALA A 46 -8.80 -14.40 -11.56
CA ALA A 46 -7.85 -13.28 -11.59
C ALA A 46 -8.11 -12.29 -10.44
N ALA A 47 -9.36 -11.87 -10.25
CA ALA A 47 -9.74 -10.97 -9.16
C ALA A 47 -9.41 -11.56 -7.77
N THR A 48 -9.63 -12.86 -7.59
CA THR A 48 -9.27 -13.57 -6.35
C THR A 48 -7.75 -13.60 -6.13
N ALA A 49 -6.98 -13.83 -7.20
CA ALA A 49 -5.53 -13.85 -7.15
C ALA A 49 -4.96 -12.46 -6.82
N GLU A 50 -5.47 -11.40 -7.44
CA GLU A 50 -5.09 -10.01 -7.17
C GLU A 50 -5.34 -9.62 -5.71
N CYS A 51 -6.53 -9.93 -5.18
CA CYS A 51 -6.85 -9.73 -3.77
C CYS A 51 -5.83 -10.41 -2.84
N ARG A 52 -5.42 -11.64 -3.19
CA ARG A 52 -4.44 -12.43 -2.43
C ARG A 52 -3.04 -11.83 -2.53
N CYS A 53 -2.60 -11.40 -3.72
CA CYS A 53 -1.33 -10.71 -3.92
C CYS A 53 -1.25 -9.46 -3.04
N HIS A 54 -2.28 -8.61 -3.08
CA HIS A 54 -2.33 -7.41 -2.23
C HIS A 54 -2.34 -7.72 -0.73
N ALA A 55 -3.01 -8.80 -0.31
CA ALA A 55 -2.97 -9.23 1.09
C ALA A 55 -1.56 -9.66 1.52
N LEU A 56 -0.85 -10.41 0.67
CA LEU A 56 0.52 -10.85 0.91
C LEU A 56 1.51 -9.69 0.88
N GLU A 57 1.37 -8.75 -0.04
CA GLU A 57 2.18 -7.53 -0.10
C GLU A 57 2.06 -6.72 1.20
N ARG A 58 0.83 -6.52 1.70
CA ARG A 58 0.60 -5.85 2.98
C ARG A 58 1.19 -6.62 4.16
N ALA A 59 1.17 -7.94 4.14
CA ALA A 59 1.78 -8.76 5.17
C ALA A 59 3.32 -8.65 5.13
N LEU A 60 3.91 -8.75 3.94
CA LEU A 60 5.34 -8.62 3.72
C LEU A 60 5.88 -7.26 4.17
N ILE A 61 5.19 -6.16 3.83
CA ILE A 61 5.58 -4.82 4.28
C ILE A 61 5.55 -4.72 5.81
N ARG A 62 4.52 -5.28 6.46
CA ARG A 62 4.42 -5.31 7.93
C ARG A 62 5.55 -6.13 8.58
N GLU A 63 5.89 -7.27 8.01
CA GLU A 63 7.02 -8.09 8.49
C GLU A 63 8.35 -7.36 8.31
N ARG A 64 8.57 -6.73 7.16
CA ARG A 64 9.77 -5.92 6.90
C ARG A 64 9.90 -4.77 7.89
N ALA A 65 8.80 -4.06 8.17
CA ALA A 65 8.80 -3.00 9.17
C ALA A 65 9.16 -3.52 10.57
N ARG A 66 8.60 -4.68 10.97
CA ARG A 66 8.96 -5.34 12.24
C ARG A 66 10.44 -5.72 12.30
N ALA A 67 10.98 -6.27 11.22
CA ALA A 67 12.40 -6.62 11.14
C ALA A 67 13.29 -5.38 11.26
N VAL A 68 12.98 -4.29 10.54
CA VAL A 68 13.73 -3.02 10.63
C VAL A 68 13.72 -2.50 12.07
N LEU A 69 12.55 -2.45 12.72
CA LEU A 69 12.44 -2.00 14.11
C LEU A 69 13.23 -2.89 15.07
N ALA A 70 13.19 -4.21 14.90
CA ALA A 70 13.97 -5.14 15.71
C ALA A 70 15.48 -4.92 15.54
N CYS A 71 15.95 -4.82 14.30
CA CYS A 71 17.35 -4.56 13.99
C CYS A 71 17.83 -3.22 14.56
N THR A 72 17.03 -2.15 14.39
CA THR A 72 17.36 -0.83 14.94
C THR A 72 17.45 -0.87 16.46
N ARG A 73 16.46 -1.46 17.15
CA ARG A 73 16.48 -1.62 18.62
C ARG A 73 17.70 -2.38 19.09
N TRP A 74 18.03 -3.49 18.43
CA TRP A 74 19.21 -4.29 18.73
C TRP A 74 20.50 -3.46 18.57
N SER A 75 20.63 -2.75 17.45
CA SER A 75 21.82 -1.91 17.17
C SER A 75 21.99 -0.76 18.16
N TRP A 76 20.91 -0.28 18.77
CA TRP A 76 20.91 0.81 19.75
C TRP A 76 20.96 0.32 21.21
N GLY A 77 21.15 -0.99 21.44
CA GLY A 77 21.21 -1.56 22.78
C GLY A 77 19.88 -1.54 23.56
N LEU A 78 18.75 -1.32 22.87
CA LEU A 78 17.42 -1.21 23.47
C LEU A 78 16.76 -2.58 23.76
N GLY A 79 17.45 -3.69 23.50
CA GLY A 79 16.96 -5.04 23.73
C GLY A 79 15.96 -5.55 22.68
N GLY A 80 15.23 -6.62 23.04
CA GLY A 80 14.50 -7.57 22.17
C GLY A 80 13.45 -7.02 21.18
N PRO A 81 12.77 -7.94 20.45
CA PRO A 81 11.94 -7.60 19.29
C PRO A 81 10.82 -6.60 19.67
N PRO A 82 10.43 -5.71 18.74
CA PRO A 82 9.34 -4.77 18.97
C PRO A 82 8.04 -5.55 19.25
N PRO A 83 7.16 -5.02 20.12
CA PRO A 83 5.88 -5.67 20.40
C PRO A 83 5.10 -5.93 19.10
N HIS A 84 4.51 -7.13 19.00
CA HIS A 84 3.80 -7.60 17.81
C HIS A 84 2.60 -6.72 17.41
N ASP A 85 2.09 -5.94 18.37
CA ASP A 85 0.90 -5.11 18.24
C ASP A 85 1.24 -3.62 18.22
N LEU A 86 2.20 -3.20 17.40
CA LEU A 86 2.24 -1.79 17.02
C LEU A 86 0.98 -1.52 16.19
N PRO A 87 0.03 -0.71 16.69
CA PRO A 87 -1.19 -0.43 15.95
C PRO A 87 -0.77 0.13 14.58
N ALA A 88 -1.36 -0.42 13.51
CA ALA A 88 -1.24 0.19 12.20
C ALA A 88 -1.56 1.69 12.37
N PRO A 89 -0.72 2.61 11.86
CA PRO A 89 -0.99 4.02 12.00
C PRO A 89 -2.36 4.26 11.38
N ARG A 90 -3.35 4.53 12.23
CA ARG A 90 -4.70 4.88 11.80
C ARG A 90 -4.53 6.21 11.09
N GLY A 91 -4.59 6.19 9.77
CA GLY A 91 -4.53 7.38 8.95
C GLY A 91 -5.81 8.20 9.14
N THR A 92 -5.93 8.91 10.25
CA THR A 92 -6.84 10.05 10.46
C THR A 92 -6.34 10.79 11.70
N GLY A 93 -5.64 11.91 11.50
CA GLY A 93 -5.08 12.70 12.60
C GLY A 93 -3.59 12.47 12.80
N ALA A 94 -2.79 12.77 11.78
CA ALA A 94 -1.49 13.36 12.09
C ALA A 94 -1.80 14.72 12.71
N GLU A 95 -2.05 14.75 14.02
CA GLU A 95 -1.69 15.91 14.81
C GLU A 95 -0.22 16.10 14.48
N GLN A 96 0.03 17.11 13.64
CA GLN A 96 1.34 17.36 13.06
C GLN A 96 2.25 17.58 14.26
N THR A 97 3.00 16.53 14.62
CA THR A 97 4.17 16.71 15.46
C THR A 97 4.92 17.82 14.75
N PRO A 98 5.17 18.97 15.41
CA PRO A 98 5.80 20.10 14.73
C PRO A 98 7.02 19.51 14.02
N LEU A 99 7.10 19.73 12.71
CA LEU A 99 8.14 19.16 11.87
C LEU A 99 9.46 19.74 12.37
N VAL A 100 10.01 19.12 13.41
CA VAL A 100 11.38 19.31 13.85
C VAL A 100 12.19 18.98 12.61
N SER A 101 12.94 19.97 12.10
CA SER A 101 13.59 19.79 10.82
C SER A 101 14.50 18.56 10.90
N ALA A 102 14.69 17.85 9.79
CA ALA A 102 15.62 16.71 9.80
C ALA A 102 16.99 17.10 10.39
N THR A 103 17.40 18.36 10.17
CA THR A 103 18.56 19.01 10.77
C THR A 103 18.50 19.03 12.30
N ASP A 104 17.37 19.40 12.91
CA ASP A 104 17.19 19.47 14.36
C ASP A 104 17.21 18.07 15.00
N VAL A 105 16.59 17.07 14.35
CA VAL A 105 16.64 15.67 14.83
C VAL A 105 18.05 15.11 14.75
N LEU A 106 18.77 15.40 13.66
CA LEU A 106 20.18 15.01 13.50
C LEU A 106 21.07 15.73 14.51
N CYS A 107 20.80 17.00 14.82
CA CYS A 107 21.51 17.75 15.86
C CYS A 107 21.26 17.15 17.25
N GLN A 108 20.01 16.86 17.60
CA GLN A 108 19.65 16.26 18.89
C GLN A 108 20.22 14.85 19.07
N THR A 109 20.17 14.02 18.04
CA THR A 109 20.66 12.62 18.13
C THR A 109 22.18 12.53 17.97
N GLY A 110 22.77 13.39 17.15
CA GLY A 110 24.21 13.41 16.84
C GLY A 110 25.06 14.26 17.77
N CYS A 111 24.66 15.50 18.09
CA CYS A 111 25.42 16.43 18.95
C CYS A 111 25.13 16.17 20.45
N GLN A 112 23.90 15.79 20.84
CA GLN A 112 23.54 15.59 22.25
C GLN A 112 23.94 14.20 22.82
N GLY A 113 24.01 13.18 21.95
CA GLY A 113 24.08 11.77 22.36
C GLY A 113 25.47 11.26 22.72
N HIS A 114 26.49 11.48 21.88
CA HIS A 114 27.83 10.92 22.13
C HIS A 114 28.92 11.82 21.53
N ALA A 115 29.80 12.28 22.41
CA ALA A 115 30.92 13.14 22.11
C ALA A 115 31.85 12.52 21.03
N HIS A 116 32.27 13.37 20.10
CA HIS A 116 33.48 13.29 19.25
C HIS A 116 33.30 13.18 17.71
N PRO A 117 32.33 12.49 17.09
CA PRO A 117 32.28 12.45 15.61
C PRO A 117 31.72 13.72 14.95
N TRP A 118 30.96 14.54 15.69
CA TRP A 118 30.19 15.67 15.14
C TRP A 118 30.84 17.03 15.28
N LEU A 119 31.89 17.13 16.10
CA LEU A 119 32.77 18.30 16.13
C LEU A 119 34.01 17.98 15.28
N ASP A 120 34.50 18.95 14.52
CA ASP A 120 35.80 18.84 13.88
C ASP A 120 36.94 19.10 14.87
N ALA A 121 38.18 19.08 14.38
CA ALA A 121 39.37 19.28 15.21
C ALA A 121 39.43 20.69 15.82
N ASP A 122 38.71 21.66 15.22
CA ASP A 122 38.64 23.05 15.65
C ASP A 122 37.42 23.31 16.56
N GLY A 123 36.61 22.28 16.82
CA GLY A 123 35.43 22.34 17.68
C GLY A 123 34.15 22.84 16.99
N ALA A 124 34.13 22.98 15.67
CA ALA A 124 32.94 23.38 14.92
C ALA A 124 32.05 22.18 14.56
N CYS A 125 30.75 22.42 14.47
CA CYS A 125 29.76 21.42 14.09
C CYS A 125 29.93 21.01 12.63
N ARG A 126 30.13 19.72 12.37
CA ARG A 126 30.24 19.21 11.00
C ARG A 126 28.95 19.31 10.17
N LEU A 127 27.78 19.57 10.79
CA LEU A 127 26.50 19.71 10.08
C LEU A 127 26.33 21.09 9.47
N THR A 128 26.67 22.11 10.26
CA THR A 128 26.38 23.51 9.98
C THR A 128 27.63 24.33 9.71
N GLY A 129 28.82 23.81 10.03
CA GLY A 129 30.11 24.51 9.92
C GLY A 129 30.31 25.63 10.94
N GLY A 130 29.40 25.77 11.92
CA GLY A 130 29.45 26.81 12.96
C GLY A 130 29.53 26.24 14.37
N GLU A 131 29.43 27.10 15.39
CA GLU A 131 29.45 26.69 16.80
C GLU A 131 28.20 25.84 17.15
N CYS A 132 28.37 24.63 17.75
CA CYS A 132 27.24 23.83 18.27
C CYS A 132 26.85 24.37 19.66
N THR A 133 25.86 25.25 19.75
CA THR A 133 25.28 25.62 21.05
C THR A 133 24.40 24.47 21.54
N ARG A 134 24.81 23.82 22.63
CA ARG A 134 23.97 22.79 23.29
C ARG A 134 22.63 23.44 23.66
N VAL A 135 21.56 23.07 22.95
CA VAL A 135 20.22 23.52 23.33
C VAL A 135 19.92 22.89 24.70
N GLY A 136 19.88 23.74 25.72
CA GLY A 136 19.50 23.32 27.07
C GLY A 136 18.11 22.70 27.04
N ALA A 137 17.87 21.72 27.91
CA ALA A 137 16.59 21.04 28.01
C ALA A 137 15.43 22.06 27.97
N PRO A 138 14.34 21.79 27.22
CA PRO A 138 13.19 22.68 27.25
C PRO A 138 12.75 22.84 28.70
N ALA A 139 12.66 24.08 29.15
CA ALA A 139 12.19 24.41 30.50
C ALA A 139 10.89 23.62 30.73
N ARG A 140 10.87 22.80 31.78
CA ARG A 140 9.65 22.15 32.25
C ARG A 140 8.62 23.27 32.40
N VAL A 141 7.59 23.25 31.56
CA VAL A 141 6.44 24.14 31.71
C VAL A 141 5.96 23.96 33.14
N ALA A 142 6.07 25.02 33.94
CA ALA A 142 5.64 25.02 35.32
C ALA A 142 4.19 24.53 35.35
N ALA A 143 3.94 23.47 36.10
CA ALA A 143 2.60 23.03 36.43
C ALA A 143 1.85 24.24 37.00
N GLY A 144 0.68 24.52 36.43
CA GLY A 144 -0.21 25.55 36.95
C GLY A 144 -0.45 25.32 38.43
N GLU A 145 -0.21 26.37 39.21
CA GLU A 145 -0.66 26.44 40.59
C GLU A 145 -2.19 26.56 40.55
N ASP A 146 -2.87 25.47 40.90
CA ASP A 146 -4.24 25.49 41.39
C ASP A 146 -4.26 26.27 42.71
N GLU A 147 -4.51 27.56 42.66
CA GLU A 147 -4.87 28.36 43.84
C GLU A 147 -6.36 28.17 44.14
N HIS A 148 -6.68 27.04 44.75
CA HIS A 148 -7.98 26.76 45.36
C HIS A 148 -7.84 26.89 46.89
N ALA A 149 -8.30 28.02 47.42
CA ALA A 149 -8.87 28.26 48.75
C ALA A 149 -8.18 27.66 50.00
N ARG A 150 -7.81 28.53 50.94
CA ARG A 150 -8.10 28.37 52.37
C ARG A 150 -7.92 29.69 53.14
N ASP A 151 -9.05 30.10 53.73
CA ASP A 151 -9.31 30.96 54.89
C ASP A 151 -8.77 32.40 54.96
#